data_AF-A0A0L0W5Y4-F1
#
_entry.id   AF-A0A0L0W5Y4-F1
#
_cell.length_a   1.000
_cell.length_b   1.000
_cell.length_c   1.000
_cell.angle_alpha   90.00
_cell.angle_beta   90.00
_cell.angle_gamma   90.00
#
_symmetry.space_group_name_H-M   'P 1'
#
loop_
_entity.id
_entity.type
_entity.pdbx_description
1 polymer ?
#
loop_
_entity_poly.entity_id
_entity_poly.type
_entity_poly.pdbx_seq_one_letter_code
_entity_poly.pdbx_strand_id
1 'polypeptide(L)' 'MLDIKRTIENLIGIKVTEDFKNDVICAFDTSEKEIIVSEDESNQHIDYQAYENDEDSPIICIRIENEEIVEAWEA' A
#
# COMPACT_ATOMS: atom_id res chain seq x y z
N MET A 1 14.13 -4.17 -7.34
CA MET A 1 13.89 -4.59 -5.95
C MET A 1 13.17 -3.42 -5.31
N LEU A 2 12.00 -3.68 -4.74
CA LEU A 2 11.15 -2.66 -4.15
C LEU A 2 11.92 -1.84 -3.11
N ASP A 3 11.87 -0.50 -3.23
CA ASP A 3 12.39 0.40 -2.20
C ASP A 3 11.27 0.67 -1.18
N ILE A 4 11.18 -0.20 -0.18
CA ILE A 4 10.13 -0.20 0.85
C ILE A 4 9.99 1.17 1.52
N LYS A 5 11.12 1.79 1.87
CA LYS A 5 11.11 3.08 2.56
C LYS A 5 10.50 4.17 1.69
N ARG A 6 10.92 4.24 0.42
CA ARG A 6 10.35 5.20 -0.55
C ARG A 6 8.88 4.92 -0.81
N THR A 7 8.48 3.66 -0.95
CA THR A 7 7.07 3.29 -1.14
C THR A 7 6.22 3.73 0.04
N ILE A 8 6.66 3.50 1.28
CA ILE A 8 5.96 3.98 2.47
C ILE A 8 5.85 5.52 2.45
N GLU A 9 6.95 6.24 2.18
CA GLU A 9 6.94 7.71 2.09
C GLU A 9 5.97 8.24 1.01
N ASN A 10 5.84 7.53 -0.11
CA ASN A 10 4.91 7.87 -1.20
C ASN A 10 3.44 7.58 -0.85
N LEU A 11 3.17 6.60 0.01
CA LEU A 11 1.81 6.19 0.38
C LEU A 11 1.16 7.17 1.36
N ILE A 12 1.94 7.71 2.32
CA ILE A 12 1.39 8.60 3.35
C ILE A 12 0.78 9.85 2.71
N GLY A 13 -0.47 10.15 3.07
CA GLY A 13 -1.22 11.30 2.58
C GLY A 13 -2.04 11.05 1.32
N ILE A 14 -1.98 9.85 0.72
CA ILE A 14 -2.90 9.48 -0.36
C ILE A 14 -4.33 9.45 0.18
N LYS A 15 -5.25 10.09 -0.54
CA LYS A 15 -6.67 10.12 -0.18
C LYS A 15 -7.42 8.94 -0.77
N VAL A 16 -8.39 8.43 -0.01
CA VAL A 16 -9.32 7.42 -0.46
C VAL A 16 -10.32 8.07 -1.40
N THR A 17 -10.09 7.88 -2.69
CA THR A 17 -10.97 8.32 -3.78
C THR A 17 -11.36 7.14 -4.65
N GLU A 18 -12.09 7.41 -5.73
CA GLU A 18 -12.43 6.41 -6.76
C GLU A 18 -11.17 5.75 -7.37
N ASP A 19 -10.07 6.50 -7.44
CA ASP A 19 -8.78 6.07 -8.02
C ASP A 19 -7.80 5.54 -6.97
N PHE A 20 -8.21 5.40 -5.71
CA PHE A 20 -7.33 5.06 -4.57
C PHE A 20 -6.40 3.89 -4.85
N LYS A 21 -6.91 2.78 -5.40
CA LYS A 21 -6.09 1.61 -5.70
C LYS A 21 -5.03 1.90 -6.77
N ASN A 22 -5.35 2.71 -7.78
CA ASN A 22 -4.40 3.11 -8.81
C ASN A 22 -3.33 4.04 -8.21
N ASP A 23 -3.70 4.93 -7.31
CA ASP A 23 -2.77 5.82 -6.61
C ASP A 23 -1.80 5.01 -5.73
N VAL A 24 -2.32 4.03 -4.99
CA VAL A 24 -1.50 3.09 -4.20
C VAL A 24 -0.54 2.32 -5.12
N ILE A 25 -0.99 1.80 -6.26
CA ILE A 25 -0.11 1.12 -7.23
C ILE A 25 0.98 2.07 -7.74
N CYS A 26 0.64 3.33 -8.03
CA CYS A 26 1.62 4.32 -8.49
C CYS A 26 2.66 4.68 -7.41
N ALA A 27 2.36 4.51 -6.13
CA ALA A 27 3.32 4.71 -5.04
C ALA A 27 4.44 3.65 -5.04
N PHE A 28 4.20 2.49 -5.66
CA PHE A 28 5.20 1.44 -5.93
C PHE A 28 6.00 1.74 -7.22
N ASP A 29 6.39 3.01 -7.41
CA ASP A 29 7.04 3.54 -8.61
C ASP A 29 8.39 2.90 -8.99
N THR A 30 8.94 2.06 -8.11
CA THR A 30 10.18 1.31 -8.31
C THR A 30 9.96 -0.15 -8.72
N SER A 31 8.70 -0.61 -8.75
CA SER A 31 8.37 -1.99 -9.12
C SER A 31 8.09 -2.11 -10.62
N GLU A 32 8.60 -3.19 -11.22
CA GLU A 32 8.23 -3.62 -12.58
C GLU A 32 7.18 -4.73 -12.56
N LYS A 33 6.76 -5.18 -11.36
CA LYS A 33 5.80 -6.28 -11.19
C LYS A 33 4.39 -5.73 -11.04
N GLU A 34 3.41 -6.61 -11.24
CA GLU A 34 2.03 -6.31 -10.89
C GLU A 34 1.91 -6.08 -9.39
N ILE A 35 1.24 -5.01 -8.99
CA ILE A 35 0.97 -4.68 -7.59
C ILE A 35 -0.45 -5.10 -7.25
N ILE A 36 -0.60 -5.89 -6.19
CA ILE A 36 -1.89 -6.31 -5.67
C ILE A 36 -2.24 -5.39 -4.50
N VAL A 37 -3.42 -4.78 -4.53
CA VAL A 37 -3.98 -3.98 -3.43
C VAL A 37 -5.25 -4.65 -2.93
N SER A 38 -5.19 -5.17 -1.71
CA SER A 38 -6.27 -5.94 -1.07
C SER A 38 -6.76 -5.23 0.18
N GLU A 39 -8.07 -5.20 0.37
CA GLU A 39 -8.68 -4.74 1.62
C GLU A 39 -8.52 -5.85 2.68
N ASP A 40 -8.24 -5.47 3.93
CA ASP A 40 -8.10 -6.42 5.03
C ASP A 40 -9.23 -6.25 6.05
N GLU A 41 -10.34 -6.92 5.82
CA GLU A 41 -11.47 -6.92 6.77
C GLU A 41 -11.21 -7.77 8.02
N SER A 42 -10.12 -8.56 8.05
CA SER A 42 -9.84 -9.52 9.12
C SER A 42 -9.05 -8.90 10.28
N ASN A 43 -8.30 -7.82 10.02
CA ASN A 43 -7.49 -7.14 11.01
C ASN A 43 -7.94 -5.70 11.23
N GLN A 44 -8.47 -5.40 12.42
CA GLN A 44 -9.00 -4.06 12.76
C GLN A 44 -7.96 -2.93 12.73
N HIS A 45 -6.68 -3.23 12.57
CA HIS A 45 -5.60 -2.23 12.53
C HIS A 45 -5.04 -2.04 11.13
N ILE A 46 -5.51 -2.80 10.13
CA ILE A 46 -5.05 -2.74 8.74
C ILE A 46 -6.28 -2.54 7.88
N ASP A 47 -6.32 -1.45 7.13
CA ASP A 47 -7.42 -1.21 6.19
C ASP A 47 -7.10 -1.87 4.83
N TYR A 48 -5.85 -1.74 4.37
CA TYR A 48 -5.38 -2.34 3.12
C TYR A 48 -4.00 -2.98 3.26
N GLN A 49 -3.72 -3.91 2.36
CA GLN A 49 -2.40 -4.47 2.12
C GLN A 49 -2.02 -4.25 0.66
N ALA A 50 -0.75 -3.92 0.41
CA ALA A 50 -0.20 -3.78 -0.93
C ALA A 50 1.15 -4.50 -1.06
N TYR A 51 1.33 -5.26 -2.14
CA TYR A 51 2.53 -6.06 -2.37
C TYR A 51 2.75 -6.36 -3.87
N GLU A 52 3.99 -6.64 -4.25
CA GLU A 52 4.28 -7.16 -5.59
C GLU A 52 3.73 -8.59 -5.73
N ASN A 53 3.17 -8.95 -6.89
CA ASN A 53 2.67 -10.29 -7.19
C ASN A 53 3.84 -11.29 -7.37
N ASP A 54 4.47 -11.63 -6.26
CA ASP A 54 5.66 -12.47 -6.17
C ASP A 54 5.80 -13.04 -4.75
N GLU A 55 6.13 -14.32 -4.63
CA GLU A 55 6.04 -15.07 -3.38
C GLU A 55 6.96 -14.56 -2.26
N ASP A 56 8.09 -13.94 -2.62
CA ASP A 56 9.09 -13.46 -1.66
C ASP A 56 8.97 -11.94 -1.41
N SER A 57 7.93 -11.30 -1.93
CA SER A 57 7.78 -9.85 -1.84
C SER A 57 7.20 -9.41 -0.50
N PRO A 58 7.76 -8.34 0.09
CA PRO A 58 7.28 -7.83 1.37
C PRO A 58 5.85 -7.28 1.23
N ILE A 59 5.07 -7.42 2.29
CA ILE A 59 3.71 -6.88 2.38
C ILE A 59 3.77 -5.52 3.08
N ILE A 60 3.21 -4.50 2.43
CA ILE A 60 3.02 -3.19 3.03
C ILE A 60 1.59 -3.13 3.57
N CYS A 61 1.48 -3.03 4.90
CA CYS A 61 0.22 -2.74 5.59
C CYS A 61 -0.08 -1.25 5.52
N ILE A 62 -1.34 -0.90 5.32
CA ILE A 62 -1.83 0.46 5.15
C ILE A 62 -2.98 0.69 6.13
N ARG A 63 -2.94 1.83 6.82
CA ARG A 63 -4.02 2.30 7.68
C ARG A 63 -4.52 3.66 7.24
N ILE A 64 -5.83 3.82 7.27
CA ILE A 64 -6.58 4.98 6.81
C ILE A 64 -7.30 5.63 7.99
N GLU A 65 -7.19 6.95 8.10
CA GLU A 65 -8.04 7.75 8.99
C GLU A 65 -8.58 8.96 8.24
N ASN A 66 -9.86 9.28 8.41
CA ASN A 66 -10.52 10.41 7.73
C ASN A 66 -10.30 10.41 6.21
N GLU A 67 -10.43 9.24 5.56
CA GLU A 67 -10.26 9.05 4.12
C GLU A 67 -8.84 9.36 3.60
N GLU A 68 -7.81 9.24 4.45
CA GLU A 68 -6.41 9.46 4.07
C GLU A 68 -5.50 8.38 4.69
N ILE A 69 -4.49 7.93 3.95
CA ILE A 69 -3.45 7.06 4.49
C ILE A 69 -2.63 7.84 5.53
N VAL A 70 -2.74 7.43 6.80
CA VAL A 70 -1.98 8.04 7.90
C VAL A 70 -0.79 7.23 8.35
N GLU A 71 -0.78 5.93 8.04
CA GLU A 71 0.28 5.01 8.46
C GLU A 71 0.46 3.90 7.41
N ALA A 72 1.71 3.55 7.13
CA ALA A 72 2.07 2.41 6.31
C ALA A 72 3.38 1.78 6.82
N TRP A 73 3.46 0.46 6.85
CA TRP A 73 4.63 -0.27 7.36
C TRP A 73 4.80 -1.63 6.68
N GLU A 74 6.03 -2.12 6.64
CA GLU A 74 6.36 -3.50 6.24
C GLU A 74 5.98 -4.48 7.37
N ALA A 75 5.28 -5.56 7.01
CA ALA A 75 4.83 -6.61 7.94
C ALA A 75 5.97 -7.53 8.43
#